data_AF-A0A379GEQ4-F1
#
_entry.id   AF-A0A379GEQ4-F1
#
_cell.length_a   1.000
_cell.length_b   1.000
_cell.length_c   1.000
_cell.angle_alpha   90.00
_cell.angle_beta   90.00
_cell.angle_gamma   90.00
#
_symmetry.space_group_name_H-M   'P 1'
#
loop_
_entity.id
_entity.type
_entity.pdbx_description
1 polymer ?
#
loop_
_entity_poly.entity_id
_entity_poly.type
_entity_poly.pdbx_seq_one_letter_code
_entity_poly.pdbx_strand_id
1 'polypeptide(L)' 'MRADIAQRGFDILCVRELTGGIYFGQPKGRDGEGREERAFDTEVYHRYEIERIAHFAFKSAQKRRYKVTSIE' A
#
# COMPACT_ATOMS: atom_id res chain seq x y z
N MET A 1 16.99 12.86 -5.86
CA MET A 1 17.45 11.51 -5.45
C MET A 1 18.94 11.61 -5.16
N ARG A 2 19.42 11.00 -4.07
CA ARG A 2 20.86 10.99 -3.73
C ARG A 2 21.66 10.37 -4.88
N ALA A 3 22.63 11.12 -5.43
CA ALA A 3 23.32 10.76 -6.68
C ALA A 3 24.17 9.49 -6.55
N ASP A 4 24.73 9.25 -5.36
CA ASP A 4 25.51 8.06 -4.99
C ASP A 4 24.71 6.74 -5.08
N ILE A 5 23.39 6.81 -4.89
CA ILE A 5 22.49 5.65 -4.96
C ILE A 5 22.09 5.35 -6.41
N ALA A 6 21.78 6.41 -7.17
CA ALA A 6 21.31 6.27 -8.55
C ALA A 6 22.41 5.74 -9.50
N GLN A 7 23.68 6.06 -9.26
CA GLN A 7 24.81 5.61 -10.08
C GLN A 7 24.95 4.09 -10.18
N ARG A 8 24.49 3.34 -9.16
CA ARG A 8 24.55 1.87 -9.15
C ARG A 8 23.41 1.21 -9.92
N GLY A 9 22.44 1.99 -10.39
CA GLY A 9 21.21 1.50 -11.02
C GLY A 9 20.24 0.86 -10.01
N PHE A 10 18.96 0.85 -10.34
CA PHE A 10 17.95 0.13 -9.58
C PHE A 10 16.92 -0.48 -10.52
N ASP A 11 16.45 -1.67 -10.18
CA ASP A 11 15.36 -2.35 -10.88
C ASP A 11 14.39 -2.87 -9.82
N ILE A 12 13.31 -2.12 -9.61
CA ILE A 12 12.31 -2.36 -8.57
C ILE A 12 10.93 -2.39 -9.23
N LEU A 13 10.09 -3.34 -8.80
CA LEU A 13 8.68 -3.38 -9.13
C LEU A 13 7.89 -3.01 -7.88
N CYS A 14 7.08 -1.95 -7.96
CA CYS A 14 6.14 -1.62 -6.90
C CYS A 14 4.80 -2.30 -7.20
N VAL A 15 4.31 -3.09 -6.24
CA VAL A 15 3.01 -3.75 -6.29
C VAL A 15 2.11 -3.04 -5.28
N ARG A 16 1.01 -2.45 -5.75
CA ARG A 16 0.11 -1.64 -4.93
C ARG A 16 -1.30 -2.21 -4.98
N GLU A 17 -1.91 -2.39 -3.82
CA GLU A 17 -3.34 -2.66 -3.68
C GLU A 17 -4.12 -1.37 -4.01
N LEU A 18 -5.13 -1.46 -4.88
CA LEU A 18 -5.83 -0.30 -5.45
C LEU A 18 -7.34 -0.29 -5.17
N THR A 19 -7.88 -1.27 -4.46
CA THR A 19 -9.33 -1.47 -4.30
C THR A 19 -9.82 -1.46 -2.85
N GLY A 20 -8.93 -1.43 -1.86
CA GLY A 20 -9.24 -1.41 -0.43
C GLY A 20 -8.43 -0.36 0.34
N GLY A 21 -8.26 -0.60 1.64
CA GLY A 21 -7.51 0.28 2.54
C GLY A 21 -8.17 1.62 2.80
N ILE A 22 -7.36 2.58 3.24
CA ILE A 22 -7.82 3.92 3.67
C ILE A 22 -8.59 4.71 2.60
N TYR A 23 -8.37 4.40 1.33
CA TYR A 23 -9.06 5.08 0.23
C TYR A 23 -10.56 4.80 0.22
N PHE A 24 -10.94 3.53 0.47
CA PHE A 24 -12.32 3.04 0.33
C PHE A 24 -12.94 2.57 1.66
N GLY A 25 -12.14 2.43 2.70
CA GLY A 25 -12.58 1.94 3.99
C GLY A 25 -13.63 2.82 4.65
N GLN A 26 -14.56 2.15 5.34
CA GLN A 26 -15.65 2.78 6.07
C GLN A 26 -15.60 2.37 7.55
N PRO A 27 -15.98 3.27 8.48
CA PRO A 27 -16.55 4.59 8.22
C PRO A 27 -15.50 5.65 7.81
N LYS A 28 -15.91 6.64 7.00
CA LYS A 28 -15.08 7.77 6.59
C LYS A 28 -15.90 9.05 6.60
N GLY A 29 -15.36 10.12 7.18
CA GLY A 29 -16.10 11.37 7.27
C GLY A 29 -15.47 12.43 8.16
N ARG A 30 -16.29 13.44 8.45
CA ARG A 30 -16.02 14.51 9.40
C ARG A 30 -17.21 14.68 10.32
N ASP A 31 -16.94 15.00 11.57
CA ASP A 31 -17.96 15.22 12.60
C ASP A 31 -17.46 16.22 13.64
N GLY A 32 -18.39 16.85 14.37
CA GLY A 32 -18.13 17.92 15.32
C GLY A 32 -18.10 19.33 14.71
N GLU A 33 -17.98 20.34 15.56
CA GLU A 33 -17.94 21.76 15.18
C GLU A 33 -16.93 22.53 16.03
N GLY A 34 -16.43 23.65 15.50
CA GLY A 34 -15.51 24.53 16.21
C GLY A 34 -14.17 23.85 16.52
N ARG A 35 -13.71 23.93 17.77
CA ARG A 35 -12.44 23.31 18.20
C ARG A 35 -12.49 21.79 18.28
N GLU A 36 -13.68 21.20 18.24
CA GLU A 36 -13.88 19.75 18.37
C GLU A 36 -14.15 19.06 17.03
N GLU A 37 -14.07 19.79 15.89
CA GLU A 37 -14.19 19.18 14.56
C GLU A 37 -13.07 18.14 14.35
N ARG A 38 -13.45 16.93 13.93
CA ARG A 38 -12.52 15.84 13.62
C ARG A 38 -12.85 15.21 12.27
N ALA A 39 -11.81 14.80 11.56
CA ALA A 39 -11.90 13.97 10.36
C ALA A 39 -11.34 12.58 10.64
N PHE A 40 -11.90 11.56 10.00
CA PHE A 40 -11.40 10.21 10.10
C PHE A 40 -11.57 9.46 8.79
N ASP A 41 -10.60 8.60 8.52
CA ASP A 41 -10.58 7.62 7.45
C ASP A 41 -10.27 6.26 8.07
N THR A 42 -10.88 5.19 7.56
CA THR A 42 -10.66 3.85 8.09
C THR A 42 -9.74 3.07 7.16
N GLU A 43 -8.56 2.71 7.64
CA GLU A 43 -7.70 1.75 6.94
C GLU A 43 -8.16 0.32 7.27
N VAL A 44 -8.91 -0.28 6.35
CA VAL A 44 -9.42 -1.64 6.50
C VAL A 44 -9.10 -2.47 5.28
N TYR A 45 -8.69 -3.71 5.55
CA TYR A 45 -8.45 -4.74 4.56
C TYR A 45 -9.08 -6.04 5.03
N HIS A 46 -9.74 -6.74 4.11
CA HIS A 46 -10.16 -8.11 4.32
C HIS A 46 -9.06 -9.08 3.88
N ARG A 47 -9.06 -10.26 4.51
CA ARG A 47 -8.10 -11.33 4.21
C ARG A 47 -7.96 -11.61 2.71
N TYR A 48 -9.08 -11.71 1.99
CA TYR A 48 -9.07 -12.03 0.55
C TYR A 48 -8.39 -10.95 -0.31
N GLU A 49 -8.41 -9.68 0.13
CA GLU A 49 -7.74 -8.58 -0.56
C GLU A 49 -6.22 -8.68 -0.41
N ILE A 50 -5.77 -8.95 0.82
CA ILE A 50 -4.36 -9.15 1.15
C ILE A 50 -3.80 -10.39 0.44
N GLU A 51 -4.53 -11.51 0.48
CA GLU A 51 -4.12 -12.75 -0.19
C GLU A 51 -3.97 -12.56 -1.71
N ARG A 52 -4.92 -11.85 -2.34
CA ARG A 52 -4.89 -11.59 -3.79
C ARG A 52 -3.66 -10.77 -4.18
N ILE A 53 -3.37 -9.68 -3.48
CA ILE A 53 -2.23 -8.82 -3.80
C ILE A 53 -0.89 -9.49 -3.46
N ALA A 54 -0.81 -10.25 -2.36
CA ALA A 54 0.37 -11.00 -1.99
C ALA A 54 0.70 -12.07 -3.04
N HIS A 55 -0.29 -12.86 -3.49
CA HIS A 55 -0.11 -13.83 -4.56
C HIS A 55 0.39 -13.18 -5.87
N PHE A 56 -0.11 -11.99 -6.21
CA PHE A 56 0.38 -11.24 -7.35
C PHE A 56 1.85 -10.82 -7.18
N ALA A 57 2.23 -10.33 -5.99
CA ALA A 57 3.60 -9.94 -5.68
C ALA A 57 4.57 -11.13 -5.77
N PHE A 58 4.23 -12.27 -5.18
CA PHE A 58 5.06 -13.49 -5.24
C PHE A 58 5.21 -14.03 -6.66
N LYS A 59 4.12 -14.11 -7.44
CA LYS A 59 4.19 -14.52 -8.86
C LYS A 59 5.05 -13.57 -9.69
N SER A 60 4.99 -12.27 -9.40
CA SER A 60 5.83 -11.27 -10.08
C SER A 60 7.30 -11.41 -9.68
N ALA A 61 7.59 -11.70 -8.41
CA ALA A 61 8.94 -11.93 -7.93
C ALA A 61 9.59 -13.19 -8.51
N GLN A 62 8.81 -14.26 -8.74
CA GLN A 62 9.26 -15.49 -9.40
C GLN A 62 9.77 -15.25 -10.83
N LYS A 63 9.21 -14.25 -11.54
CA LYS A 63 9.67 -13.85 -12.88
C LYS A 63 10.84 -12.84 -12.84
N ARG A 64 11.32 -12.49 -11.65
CA ARG A 64 12.37 -11.51 -11.40
C ARG A 64 13.49 -12.16 -10.60
N ARG A 65 13.76 -11.66 -9.39
CA ARG A 65 14.90 -12.06 -8.54
C ARG A 65 14.47 -12.83 -7.29
N TYR A 66 13.25 -13.38 -7.27
CA TYR A 66 12.68 -14.13 -6.14
C TYR A 66 12.73 -13.37 -4.80
N LYS A 67 12.71 -12.02 -4.85
CA LYS A 67 12.76 -11.15 -3.67
C LYS A 67 11.48 -10.33 -3.59
N VAL A 68 10.80 -10.44 -2.45
CA VAL A 68 9.67 -9.60 -2.07
C VAL A 68 10.04 -8.87 -0.78
N THR A 69 9.67 -7.60 -0.69
CA THR A 69 9.72 -6.84 0.55
C THR A 69 8.31 -6.29 0.76
N SER A 70 7.63 -6.79 1.80
CA SER A 70 6.34 -6.25 2.22
C SER A 70 6.59 -4.92 2.92
N ILE A 71 5.77 -3.93 2.63
CA ILE A 71 5.76 -2.63 3.31
C ILE A 71 4.41 -2.54 4.01
N GLU A 72 4.45 -2.36 5.32
CA GLU A 72 3.32 -2.17 6.23
C GLU A 72 3.55 -0.91 7.06
#